data_AF-X1RAT4-F1
#
_entry.id   AF-X1RAT4-F1
#
_cell.length_a   1.000
_cell.length_b   1.000
_cell.length_c   1.000
_cell.angle_alpha   90.00
_cell.angle_beta   90.00
_cell.angle_gamma   90.00
#
_symmetry.space_group_name_H-M   'P 1'
#
loop_
_entity.id
_entity.type
_entity.pdbx_description
1 polymer ?
#
loop_
_entity_poly.entity_id
_entity_poly.type
_entity_poly.pdbx_seq_one_letter_code
_entity_poly.pdbx_strand_id
1 'polypeptide(L)' 'MNDEEPPRPSGLPAGSKAPLFDTKDIYGNEISLKKLLEVYNGVLIDFFRGNW' A
#
# COMPACT_ATOMS: atom_id res chain seq x y z
N MET A 1 19.79 -20.19 -22.58
CA MET A 1 19.87 -19.81 -21.15
C MET A 1 18.42 -19.63 -20.71
N ASN A 2 18.00 -20.28 -19.62
CA ASN A 2 16.66 -20.07 -19.09
C ASN A 2 16.64 -18.71 -18.40
N ASP A 3 15.96 -17.74 -18.99
CA ASP A 3 15.73 -16.41 -18.40
C ASP A 3 14.61 -16.52 -17.37
N GLU A 4 14.87 -17.19 -16.24
CA GLU A 4 13.90 -17.28 -15.15
C GLU A 4 13.72 -15.91 -14.49
N GLU A 5 12.46 -15.48 -14.34
CA GLU A 5 12.12 -14.23 -13.66
C GLU A 5 12.68 -14.28 -12.22
N PRO A 6 13.43 -13.25 -11.77
CA PRO A 6 13.98 -13.25 -10.44
C PRO A 6 12.85 -13.37 -9.39
N PRO A 7 13.09 -14.10 -8.28
CA PRO A 7 12.08 -14.29 -7.25
C PRO A 7 11.61 -12.93 -6.73
N ARG A 8 10.29 -12.76 -6.66
CA ARG A 8 9.69 -11.51 -6.19
C ARG A 8 10.05 -11.30 -4.72
N PRO A 9 10.31 -10.05 -4.29
CA PRO A 9 10.49 -9.75 -2.88
C PRO A 9 9.29 -10.24 -2.06
N SER A 10 9.55 -10.82 -0.90
CA SER A 10 8.48 -11.15 0.04
C SER A 10 7.79 -9.87 0.53
N GLY A 11 6.49 -9.97 0.78
CA GLY A 11 5.72 -8.85 1.32
C GLY A 11 6.16 -8.45 2.72
N LEU A 12 5.49 -7.44 3.30
CA LEU A 12 5.79 -6.97 4.65
C LEU A 12 5.41 -8.03 5.70
N PRO A 13 6.31 -8.42 6.61
CA PRO A 13 5.98 -9.33 7.70
C PRO A 13 4.92 -8.74 8.66
N ALA A 14 4.14 -9.60 9.29
CA ALA A 14 3.19 -9.17 10.33
C ALA A 14 3.93 -8.50 11.50
N GLY A 15 3.35 -7.40 12.03
CA GLY A 15 3.96 -6.61 13.10
C GLY A 15 5.10 -5.68 12.66
N SER A 16 5.48 -5.68 11.38
CA SER A 16 6.39 -4.67 10.84
C SER A 16 5.73 -3.29 10.83
N LYS A 17 6.54 -2.23 10.81
CA LYS A 17 6.03 -0.86 10.70
C LYS A 17 5.38 -0.68 9.33
N ALA A 18 4.15 -0.17 9.31
CA ALA A 18 3.47 0.16 8.07
C ALA A 18 4.27 1.23 7.30
N PRO A 19 4.45 1.08 5.98
CA PRO A 19 5.10 2.10 5.16
C PRO A 19 4.24 3.35 5.12
N LEU A 20 4.87 4.52 5.25
CA LEU A 20 4.18 5.78 5.05
C LEU A 20 3.89 5.95 3.56
N PHE A 21 2.68 6.39 3.26
CA PHE A 21 2.29 6.77 1.91
C PHE A 21 1.44 8.04 1.94
N ASP A 22 1.64 8.82 0.88
CA ASP A 22 0.79 9.92 0.49
C ASP A 22 0.31 9.62 -0.93
N THR A 23 -0.99 9.78 -1.17
CA THR A 23 -1.63 9.46 -2.46
C THR A 23 -2.77 10.45 -2.71
N LYS A 24 -3.49 10.26 -3.82
CA LYS A 24 -4.72 10.97 -4.12
C LYS A 24 -5.87 9.98 -4.25
N ASP A 25 -7.04 10.37 -3.76
CA ASP A 25 -8.26 9.63 -4.03
C ASP A 25 -8.72 9.82 -5.49
N ILE A 26 -9.83 9.16 -5.85
CA ILE A 26 -10.40 9.24 -7.21
C ILE A 26 -10.91 10.64 -7.59
N TYR A 27 -11.04 11.55 -6.63
CA TYR A 27 -11.46 12.94 -6.84
C TYR A 27 -10.26 13.90 -6.82
N GLY A 28 -9.04 13.40 -6.64
CA GLY A 28 -7.81 14.19 -6.58
C GLY A 28 -7.51 14.78 -5.21
N ASN A 29 -8.27 14.46 -4.16
CA ASN A 29 -7.98 14.92 -2.81
C ASN A 29 -6.76 14.20 -2.26
N GLU A 30 -5.89 14.92 -1.54
CA GLU A 30 -4.72 14.32 -0.90
C GLU A 30 -5.13 13.41 0.26
N ILE A 31 -4.61 12.19 0.24
CA ILE A 31 -4.75 11.20 1.31
C ILE A 31 -3.35 10.93 1.87
N SER A 32 -3.22 11.01 3.20
CA SER A 32 -1.98 10.69 3.92
C SER A 32 -2.25 9.64 4.98
N LEU A 33 -1.45 8.58 5.02
CA LEU A 33 -1.58 7.55 6.06
C LEU A 33 -1.44 8.16 7.46
N LYS A 34 -0.52 9.12 7.63
CA LYS A 34 -0.30 9.79 8.90
C LYS A 34 -1.56 10.51 9.38
N LYS A 35 -2.17 11.31 8.51
CA LYS A 35 -3.42 12.04 8.81
C LYS A 35 -4.58 11.09 9.11
N LEU A 36 -4.68 9.95 8.41
CA LEU A 36 -5.69 8.95 8.69
C LEU A 36 -5.54 8.35 10.09
N LEU A 37 -4.31 8.02 10.49
CA LEU A 37 -4.02 7.43 11.80
C LEU A 37 -4.09 8.43 12.97
N GLU A 38 -4.12 9.73 12.69
CA GLU A 38 -4.43 10.75 13.70
C GLU A 38 -5.93 10.76 14.07
N VAL A 39 -6.80 10.29 13.17
CA VAL A 39 -8.26 10.28 13.34
C VAL A 39 -8.79 8.88 13.66
N TYR A 40 -8.19 7.85 13.09
CA TYR A 40 -8.65 6.46 13.17
C TYR A 40 -7.62 5.55 13.84
N ASN A 41 -8.09 4.51 14.53
CA ASN A 41 -7.23 3.54 15.21
C ASN A 41 -6.51 2.56 14.26
N GLY A 42 -6.84 2.57 12.97
CA GLY A 42 -6.24 1.68 11.98
C GLY A 42 -6.79 1.94 10.57
N VAL A 43 -6.10 1.40 9.58
CA VAL A 43 -6.45 1.51 8.15
C VAL A 43 -6.34 0.14 7.51
N LEU A 44 -7.37 -0.25 6.73
CA LEU A 44 -7.33 -1.40 5.84
C LEU A 44 -6.93 -0.91 4.45
N ILE A 45 -5.91 -1.52 3.86
CA ILE A 45 -5.45 -1.22 2.50
C ILE A 45 -5.65 -2.46 1.66
N ASP A 46 -6.42 -2.33 0.58
CA ASP A 46 -6.65 -3.39 -0.37
C ASP A 46 -6.07 -3.01 -1.74
N PHE A 47 -5.34 -3.93 -2.35
CA PHE A 47 -4.69 -3.72 -3.63
C PHE A 47 -5.43 -4.50 -4.70
N PHE A 48 -6.23 -3.80 -5.49
CA PHE A 48 -6.87 -4.34 -6.67
C PHE A 48 -6.05 -3.96 -7.91
N ARG A 49 -5.79 -4.94 -8.78
CA ARG A 49 -5.47 -4.66 -10.17
C ARG A 49 -6.80 -4.29 -10.81
N GLY A 50 -6.94 -3.04 -11.25
CA GLY A 50 -8.21 -2.45 -11.65
C GLY A 50 -9.02 -3.34 -12.61
N ASN A 51 -10.33 -3.13 -12.65
CA ASN A 51 -11.13 -3.71 -13.72
C ASN A 51 -10.79 -2.96 -15.01
N TRP A 52 -10.39 -3.70 -16.04
CA TRP A 52 -10.12 -3.15 -17.36
C TRP A 52 -11.42 -2.69 -18.03
#